data_AF-A0A498JZP9-F1
#
_entry.id   AF-A0A498JZP9-F1
#
_cell.length_a   1.000
_cell.length_b   1.000
_cell.length_c   1.000
_cell.angle_alpha   90.00
_cell.angle_beta   90.00
_cell.angle_gamma   90.00
#
_symmetry.space_group_name_H-M   'P 1'
#
loop_
_entity.id
_entity.type
_entity.pdbx_description
1 polymer ?
#
loop_
_entity_poly.entity_id
_entity_poly.type
_entity_poly.pdbx_seq_one_letter_code
_entity_poly.pdbx_strand_id
1 'polypeptide(L)'
;MGVAEMRMLRWMCGHTKNDKIRNENIRSKVGVAEIEGNVRENRLRWFGHVQRRSTDALVRRCDYGAEVQGRRGRGRPRKTLKKTLRKDLRVLGFNGGHDT
;
A
#
# COMPACT_ATOMS: atom_id res chain seq x y z
N MET A 1 1.06 5.73 -8.06
CA MET A 1 1.97 4.77 -8.73
C MET A 1 1.52 4.47 -10.16
N GLY A 2 0.23 4.65 -10.47
CA GLY A 2 -0.33 4.31 -11.79
C GLY A 2 0.25 5.02 -13.02
N VAL A 3 0.86 6.22 -12.90
CA VAL A 3 1.40 6.92 -14.09
C VAL A 3 2.61 6.19 -14.69
N ALA A 4 3.56 5.77 -13.84
CA ALA A 4 4.73 5.02 -14.30
C ALA A 4 4.34 3.63 -14.83
N GLU A 5 3.46 2.93 -14.11
CA GLU A 5 2.85 1.66 -14.53
C GLU A 5 2.22 1.78 -15.93
N MET A 6 1.28 2.71 -16.12
CA MET A 6 0.58 2.85 -17.39
C MET A 6 1.49 3.29 -18.53
N ARG A 7 2.55 4.05 -18.25
CA ARG A 7 3.54 4.39 -19.28
C ARG A 7 4.29 3.14 -19.76
N MET A 8 4.70 2.27 -18.83
CA MET A 8 5.37 1.01 -19.18
C MET A 8 4.44 0.04 -19.90
N LEU A 9 3.21 -0.17 -19.39
CA LEU A 9 2.25 -1.08 -20.01
C LEU A 9 1.85 -0.64 -21.42
N ARG A 10 1.66 0.67 -21.62
CA ARG A 10 1.39 1.22 -22.96
C ARG A 10 2.55 0.97 -23.91
N TRP A 11 3.78 1.25 -23.48
CA TRP A 11 4.97 1.01 -24.29
C TRP A 11 5.12 -0.46 -24.69
N MET A 12 4.93 -1.39 -23.74
CA MET A 12 4.95 -2.83 -24.02
C MET A 12 3.90 -3.28 -25.04
N CYS A 13 2.72 -2.65 -25.04
CA CYS A 13 1.66 -2.96 -26.00
C CYS A 13 1.72 -2.13 -27.30
N GLY A 14 2.73 -1.29 -27.49
CA GLY A 14 2.82 -0.39 -28.66
C GLY A 14 1.77 0.71 -28.68
N HIS A 15 1.17 1.05 -27.54
CA HIS A 15 0.15 2.08 -27.42
C HIS A 15 0.72 3.41 -26.93
N THR A 16 0.10 4.50 -27.35
CA THR A 16 0.40 5.86 -26.88
C THR A 16 -0.75 6.41 -26.04
N LYS A 17 -0.62 7.65 -25.56
CA LYS A 17 -1.73 8.36 -24.90
C LYS A 17 -2.79 8.81 -25.91
N ASN A 18 -2.42 8.98 -27.19
CA ASN A 18 -3.31 9.47 -28.24
C ASN A 18 -4.35 8.43 -28.67
N ASP A 19 -4.07 7.14 -28.44
CA ASP A 19 -5.00 6.05 -28.75
C ASP A 19 -6.26 6.08 -27.85
N LYS A 20 -6.25 6.88 -26.78
CA LYS A 20 -7.37 7.07 -25.83
C LYS A 20 -7.97 5.77 -25.27
N ILE A 21 -7.21 4.67 -25.33
CA ILE A 21 -7.59 3.38 -24.75
C ILE A 21 -7.67 3.51 -23.23
N ARG A 22 -8.76 3.01 -22.64
CA ARG A 22 -8.96 2.97 -21.19
C ARG A 22 -7.86 2.17 -20.50
N ASN A 23 -7.50 2.60 -19.29
CA ASN A 23 -6.39 1.98 -18.57
C ASN A 23 -6.72 0.54 -18.15
N GLU A 24 -7.98 0.29 -17.82
CA GLU A 24 -8.53 -1.01 -17.47
C GLU A 24 -8.34 -2.01 -18.63
N ASN A 25 -8.58 -1.57 -19.87
CA ASN A 25 -8.41 -2.42 -21.06
C ASN A 25 -6.95 -2.79 -21.29
N ILE A 26 -6.01 -1.86 -21.09
CA ILE A 26 -4.57 -2.15 -21.22
C ILE A 26 -4.13 -3.16 -20.16
N ARG A 27 -4.56 -2.97 -18.91
CA ARG A 27 -4.26 -3.91 -17.82
C ARG A 27 -4.84 -5.29 -18.07
N SER A 28 -6.10 -5.35 -18.53
CA SER A 28 -6.76 -6.61 -18.90
C SER A 28 -6.05 -7.32 -20.05
N LYS A 29 -5.55 -6.58 -21.05
CA LYS A 29 -4.80 -7.15 -22.18
C LYS A 29 -3.47 -7.76 -21.75
N VAL A 30 -2.78 -7.13 -20.80
CA VAL A 30 -1.50 -7.66 -20.25
C VAL A 30 -1.74 -8.70 -19.15
N GLY A 31 -2.94 -8.78 -18.59
CA GLY A 31 -3.27 -9.70 -17.49
C GLY A 31 -2.72 -9.25 -16.13
N VAL A 32 -2.55 -7.94 -15.92
CA VAL A 32 -2.01 -7.39 -14.66
C VAL A 32 -3.09 -6.67 -13.85
N ALA A 33 -3.10 -6.94 -12.54
CA ALA A 33 -3.88 -6.17 -11.59
C ALA A 33 -3.26 -4.77 -11.37
N GLU A 34 -4.03 -3.84 -10.83
CA GLU A 34 -3.53 -2.51 -10.49
C GLU A 34 -2.38 -2.60 -9.46
N ILE A 35 -1.25 -1.97 -9.78
CA ILE A 35 -0.06 -2.00 -8.91
C ILE A 35 -0.35 -1.50 -7.49
N GLU A 36 -1.26 -0.54 -7.33
CA GLU A 36 -1.64 -0.01 -6.01
C GLU A 36 -2.38 -1.07 -5.18
N GLY A 37 -3.18 -1.93 -5.82
CA GLY A 37 -3.80 -3.09 -5.20
C GLY A 37 -2.75 -4.10 -4.73
N ASN A 38 -1.81 -4.48 -5.60
CA ASN A 38 -0.75 -5.43 -5.25
C ASN A 38 0.14 -4.93 -4.10
N VAL A 39 0.53 -3.65 -4.11
CA VAL A 39 1.31 -3.05 -3.02
C VAL A 39 0.53 -3.05 -1.71
N ARG A 40 -0.78 -2.78 -1.75
CA ARG A 40 -1.65 -2.84 -0.58
C ARG A 40 -1.72 -4.25 -0.03
N GLU A 41 -2.00 -5.23 -0.89
CA GLU A 41 -2.10 -6.63 -0.51
C GLU A 41 -0.82 -7.12 0.14
N ASN A 42 0.34 -6.87 -0.49
CA ASN A 42 1.64 -7.26 0.07
C ASN A 42 1.91 -6.63 1.44
N ARG A 43 1.52 -5.35 1.62
CA ARG A 43 1.66 -4.68 2.92
C ARG A 43 0.79 -5.34 4.00
N LEU A 44 -0.44 -5.72 3.65
CA LEU A 44 -1.37 -6.38 4.57
C LEU A 44 -0.96 -7.84 4.87
N ARG A 45 -0.44 -8.57 3.87
CA ARG A 45 0.14 -9.91 4.06
C ARG A 45 1.33 -9.85 5.02
N TRP A 46 2.23 -8.88 4.84
CA TRP A 46 3.34 -8.62 5.78
C TRP A 46 2.82 -8.27 7.18
N PHE A 47 1.84 -7.37 7.27
CA PHE A 47 1.22 -7.01 8.54
C PHE A 47 0.66 -8.23 9.28
N GLY A 48 -0.11 -9.07 8.59
CA GLY A 48 -0.63 -10.32 9.13
C GLY A 48 0.48 -11.27 9.57
N HIS A 49 1.58 -11.35 8.82
CA HIS A 49 2.77 -12.12 9.22
C HIS A 49 3.36 -11.60 10.53
N VAL A 50 3.60 -10.30 10.66
CA VAL A 50 4.13 -9.69 11.89
C VAL A 50 3.17 -9.87 13.07
N GLN A 51 1.86 -9.72 12.84
CA GLN A 51 0.79 -9.96 13.83
C GLN A 51 0.68 -11.42 14.31
N ARG A 52 1.24 -12.39 13.58
CA ARG A 52 1.28 -13.79 14.03
C ARG A 52 2.55 -14.15 14.80
N ARG A 53 3.56 -13.28 14.79
CA ARG A 53 4.80 -13.48 15.57
C ARG A 53 4.55 -13.12 17.04
N SER A 54 5.35 -13.71 17.93
CA SER A 54 5.32 -13.36 19.36
C SER A 54 5.55 -11.86 19.55
N THR A 55 4.94 -11.30 20.59
CA THR A 55 5.22 -9.92 21.05
C THR A 55 6.70 -9.72 21.31
N ASP A 56 7.40 -10.79 21.67
CA ASP A 56 8.84 -10.79 21.89
C ASP A 56 9.70 -10.73 20.63
N ALA A 57 9.13 -11.00 19.46
CA ALA A 57 9.87 -10.93 18.21
C ALA A 57 10.29 -9.47 17.93
N LEU A 58 11.57 -9.26 17.64
CA LEU A 58 12.15 -7.93 17.41
C LEU A 58 11.35 -7.08 16.42
N VAL A 59 10.96 -7.67 15.28
CA VAL A 59 10.17 -6.98 14.24
C VAL A 59 8.85 -6.44 14.81
N ARG A 60 8.14 -7.23 15.62
CA ARG A 60 6.87 -6.81 16.22
C ARG A 60 7.06 -5.74 17.29
N ARG A 61 8.10 -5.86 18.12
CA ARG A 61 8.44 -4.84 19.13
C ARG A 61 8.82 -3.51 18.47
N CYS A 62 9.65 -3.54 17.44
CA CYS A 62 10.07 -2.31 16.75
C CYS A 62 8.91 -1.63 16.03
N ASP A 63 8.05 -2.40 15.34
CA ASP A 63 6.95 -1.84 14.54
C ASP A 63 5.79 -1.30 15.41
N TYR A 64 5.54 -1.90 16.58
CA TYR A 64 4.36 -1.58 17.42
C TYR A 64 4.63 -1.23 18.87
N GLY A 65 5.78 -1.62 19.43
CA GLY A 65 6.13 -1.43 20.84
C GLY A 65 7.08 -0.24 21.10
N ALA A 66 7.69 0.33 20.06
CA ALA A 66 8.62 1.45 20.21
C ALA A 66 7.95 2.78 19.84
N GLU A 67 7.73 3.65 20.84
CA GLU A 67 7.40 5.05 20.60
C GLU A 67 8.70 5.87 20.48
N VAL A 68 8.88 6.53 19.33
CA VAL A 68 10.02 7.42 19.13
C VAL A 68 9.78 8.71 19.88
N GLN A 69 10.51 8.92 20.97
CA GLN A 69 10.50 10.16 21.73
C GLN A 69 11.16 11.28 20.94
N GLY A 70 10.55 12.47 20.94
CA GLY A 70 11.13 13.66 20.31
C GLY A 70 10.08 14.65 19.80
N ARG A 71 10.53 15.89 19.56
CA ARG A 71 9.69 16.94 18.98
C ARG A 71 9.54 16.72 17.47
N ARG A 72 8.31 16.84 16.99
CA ARG A 72 8.00 16.81 15.56
C ARG A 72 8.54 18.06 14.88
N GLY A 73 9.29 17.88 13.79
CA GLY A 73 9.68 18.99 12.92
C GLY A 73 8.49 19.69 12.24
N ARG A 74 8.70 20.94 11.81
CA ARG A 74 7.72 21.70 11.02
C ARG A 74 7.50 21.07 9.64
N GLY A 75 6.30 21.24 9.07
CA GLY A 75 5.95 20.77 7.74
C GLY A 75 5.10 19.49 7.71
N ARG A 76 4.97 18.88 6.52
CA ARG A 76 4.09 17.73 6.32
C ARG A 76 4.59 16.51 7.11
N PRO A 77 3.73 15.87 7.91
CA PRO A 77 3.99 14.58 8.51
C PRO A 77 4.59 13.55 7.55
N ARG A 78 5.70 12.89 7.94
CA ARG A 78 6.10 11.63 7.29
C ARG A 78 4.96 10.61 7.41
N LYS A 79 4.77 9.81 6.37
CA LYS A 79 3.82 8.69 6.42
C LYS A 79 4.36 7.65 7.38
N THR A 80 3.55 7.26 8.37
CA THR A 80 3.88 6.17 9.28
C THR A 80 3.25 4.87 8.78
N LEU A 81 3.84 3.73 9.17
CA LEU A 81 3.28 2.40 8.89
C LEU A 81 1.85 2.30 9.41
N LYS A 82 1.61 2.65 10.69
CA LYS A 82 0.28 2.67 11.33
C LYS A 82 -0.76 3.47 10.53
N LYS A 83 -0.42 4.67 10.05
CA LYS A 83 -1.35 5.50 9.26
C LYS A 83 -1.64 4.87 7.90
N THR A 84 -0.65 4.24 7.29
CA THR A 84 -0.79 3.57 5.99
C THR A 84 -1.66 2.33 6.10
N LEU A 85 -1.41 1.46 7.08
CA LEU A 85 -2.22 0.27 7.35
C LEU A 85 -3.69 0.63 7.63
N ARG A 86 -3.93 1.66 8.47
CA ARG A 86 -5.30 2.16 8.72
C ARG A 86 -6.00 2.62 7.44
N LYS A 87 -5.27 3.23 6.50
CA LYS A 87 -5.85 3.63 5.20
C LYS A 87 -6.19 2.39 4.37
N ASP A 88 -5.28 1.43 4.30
CA ASP A 88 -5.46 0.21 3.50
C ASP A 88 -6.63 -0.64 4.01
N LEU A 89 -6.76 -0.79 5.32
CA LEU A 89 -7.89 -1.47 5.97
C LEU A 89 -9.22 -0.78 5.68
N ARG A 90 -9.28 0.56 5.74
CA ARG A 90 -10.48 1.32 5.37
C ARG A 90 -10.90 1.11 3.93
N VAL A 91 -9.96 1.03 2.99
CA VAL A 91 -10.30 0.77 1.58
C VAL A 91 -10.94 -0.61 1.41
N LEU A 92 -10.61 -1.56 2.28
CA LEU A 92 -11.21 -2.90 2.30
C LEU A 92 -12.48 -2.99 3.16
N GLY A 93 -12.99 -1.88 3.70
CA GLY A 93 -14.18 -1.87 4.54
C GLY A 93 -13.94 -2.27 6.01
N PHE A 94 -12.69 -2.54 6.41
CA PHE A 94 -12.35 -2.77 7.80
C PHE A 94 -12.17 -1.44 8.54
N ASN A 95 -13.30 -0.86 8.97
CA ASN A 95 -13.32 0.23 9.93
C ASN A 95 -13.16 -0.39 11.32
N GLY A 96 -11.93 -0.45 11.84
CA GLY A 96 -11.67 -1.03 13.16
C GLY A 96 -12.60 -0.46 14.22
N GLY A 97 -13.51 -1.30 14.71
CA GLY A 97 -14.27 -1.07 15.93
C GLY A 97 -13.29 -0.80 17.05
N HIS A 98 -13.55 0.30 17.75
CA HIS A 98 -12.95 0.62 19.02
C HIS A 98 -13.84 -0.01 20.08
N ASP A 99 -13.74 -1.33 20.30
CA ASP A 99 -14.41 -1.98 21.42
C ASP A 99 -13.45 -2.99 22.06
N THR A 100 -13.32 -2.82 23.37
CA THR A 100 -12.46 -3.44 24.40
C THR A 100 -11.01 -2.99 24.46
#